data_AF-A0A958BFH1-F1
#
_entry.id   AF-A0A958BFH1-F1
#
_cell.length_a   1.000
_cell.length_b   1.000
_cell.length_c   1.000
_cell.angle_alpha   90.00
_cell.angle_beta   90.00
_cell.angle_gamma   90.00
#
_symmetry.space_group_name_H-M   'P 1'
#
loop_
_entity.id
_entity.type
_entity.pdbx_description
1 polymer ?
#
loop_
_entity_poly.entity_id
_entity_poly.type
_entity_poly.pdbx_seq_one_letter_code
_entity_poly.pdbx_strand_id
1 'polypeptide(L)'
;MQPVRQAGVYAFAALPPGSDPSALDPVATLREAEGITVIVEETRARQAGLDILFRAAWITLTVPSDLQAVGLTAAFAGLLADAGIACNVVAGAFHDHIFVPVESSDAAMAALLAR
;
A
#
# COMPACT_ATOMS: atom_id res chain seq x y z
N MET A 1 3.64 4.40 16.37
CA MET A 1 3.50 3.32 15.35
C MET A 1 4.72 3.11 14.44
N GLN A 2 5.84 3.82 14.64
CA GLN A 2 7.07 3.75 13.81
C GLN A 2 6.81 3.65 12.29
N PRO A 3 6.08 4.62 11.70
CA PRO A 3 5.87 4.65 10.26
C PRO A 3 7.15 5.04 9.52
N VAL A 4 7.45 4.34 8.43
CA VAL A 4 8.56 4.65 7.52
C VAL A 4 8.02 4.77 6.10
N ARG A 5 8.11 5.97 5.52
CA ARG A 5 7.78 6.21 4.11
C ARG A 5 8.87 5.63 3.22
N GLN A 6 8.48 4.79 2.29
CA GLN A 6 9.35 4.26 1.25
C GLN A 6 9.53 5.30 0.13
N ALA A 7 10.69 5.30 -0.51
CA ALA A 7 10.97 6.22 -1.60
C ALA A 7 10.17 5.84 -2.86
N GLY A 8 9.80 6.85 -3.66
CA GLY A 8 9.12 6.68 -4.93
C GLY A 8 7.60 6.76 -4.84
N VAL A 9 6.96 6.56 -5.99
CA VAL A 9 5.50 6.51 -6.15
C VAL A 9 5.13 5.13 -6.64
N TYR A 10 4.10 4.56 -6.02
CA TYR A 10 3.59 3.23 -6.33
C TYR A 10 2.25 3.34 -7.05
N ALA A 11 1.95 2.37 -7.88
CA ALA A 11 0.71 2.29 -8.63
C ALA A 11 -0.01 0.98 -8.32
N PHE A 12 -1.30 1.07 -8.05
CA PHE A 12 -2.19 -0.07 -8.17
C PHE A 12 -2.63 -0.17 -9.63
N ALA A 13 -2.50 -1.37 -10.18
CA ALA A 13 -2.98 -1.72 -11.50
C ALA A 13 -3.57 -3.14 -11.45
N ALA A 14 -4.33 -3.49 -12.48
CA ALA A 14 -4.92 -4.81 -12.63
C ALA A 14 -4.37 -5.52 -13.87
N LEU A 15 -4.12 -6.81 -13.74
CA LEU A 15 -3.79 -7.71 -14.85
C LEU A 15 -4.94 -8.71 -15.07
N PRO A 16 -5.16 -9.19 -16.31
CA PRO A 16 -6.12 -10.25 -16.57
C PRO A 16 -5.83 -11.54 -15.79
N PRO A 17 -6.85 -12.37 -15.50
CA PRO A 17 -6.67 -13.67 -14.88
C PRO A 17 -5.65 -14.54 -15.61
N GLY A 18 -4.79 -15.24 -14.86
CA GLY A 18 -3.75 -16.11 -15.42
C GLY A 18 -2.48 -15.41 -15.90
N SER A 19 -2.40 -14.08 -15.81
CA SER A 19 -1.18 -13.33 -16.11
C SER A 19 -0.05 -13.64 -15.11
N ASP A 20 1.21 -13.51 -15.55
CA ASP A 20 2.38 -13.58 -14.67
C ASP A 20 2.86 -12.15 -14.32
N PRO A 21 2.72 -11.70 -13.05
CA PRO A 21 3.16 -10.38 -12.64
C PRO A 21 4.67 -10.27 -12.40
N SER A 22 5.43 -11.36 -12.47
CA SER A 22 6.85 -11.41 -12.05
C SER A 22 7.74 -10.40 -12.79
N ALA A 23 7.48 -10.16 -14.08
CA ALA A 23 8.23 -9.20 -14.90
C ALA A 23 8.06 -7.73 -14.46
N LEU A 24 7.01 -7.43 -13.68
CA LEU A 24 6.79 -6.10 -13.12
C LEU A 24 7.54 -5.86 -11.81
N ASP A 25 8.08 -6.94 -11.21
CA ASP A 25 8.72 -6.96 -9.89
C ASP A 25 7.86 -6.19 -8.85
N PRO A 26 6.65 -6.70 -8.55
CA PRO A 26 5.67 -6.06 -7.68
C PRO A 26 6.08 -6.16 -6.21
N VAL A 27 5.76 -5.11 -5.45
CA VAL A 27 5.86 -5.12 -3.98
C VAL A 27 4.81 -6.04 -3.39
N ALA A 28 3.62 -6.06 -3.97
CA ALA A 28 2.54 -6.97 -3.57
C ALA A 28 1.69 -7.35 -4.77
N THR A 29 1.10 -8.55 -4.69
CA THR A 29 0.09 -9.02 -5.63
C THR A 29 -1.07 -9.62 -4.85
N LEU A 30 -2.28 -9.44 -5.37
CA LEU A 30 -3.48 -10.08 -4.85
C LEU A 30 -4.23 -10.71 -6.01
N ARG A 31 -4.53 -11.99 -5.91
CA ARG A 31 -5.33 -12.70 -6.90
C ARG A 31 -6.80 -12.61 -6.50
N GLU A 32 -7.59 -12.04 -7.39
CA GLU A 32 -9.04 -11.88 -7.25
C GLU A 32 -9.75 -12.71 -8.33
N ALA A 33 -11.08 -12.77 -8.29
CA ALA A 33 -11.84 -13.52 -9.30
C ALA A 33 -11.78 -12.81 -10.68
N GLU A 34 -11.69 -11.49 -10.66
CA GLU A 34 -11.69 -10.58 -11.79
C GLU A 34 -10.31 -10.47 -12.46
N GLY A 35 -9.23 -10.72 -11.72
CA GLY A 35 -7.87 -10.51 -12.20
C GLY A 35 -6.82 -10.59 -11.10
N ILE A 36 -5.65 -10.02 -11.39
CA ILE A 36 -4.55 -9.90 -10.44
C ILE A 36 -4.30 -8.43 -10.19
N THR A 37 -4.56 -7.97 -8.97
CA THR A 37 -4.11 -6.66 -8.52
C THR A 37 -2.60 -6.71 -8.28
N VAL A 38 -1.89 -5.73 -8.81
CA VAL A 38 -0.45 -5.54 -8.60
C VAL A 38 -0.18 -4.16 -8.00
N ILE A 39 0.76 -4.11 -7.07
CA ILE A 39 1.31 -2.87 -6.52
C ILE A 39 2.78 -2.80 -6.94
N VAL A 40 3.11 -1.88 -7.82
CA VAL A 40 4.43 -1.75 -8.47
C VAL A 40 4.89 -0.29 -8.43
N GLU A 41 6.17 -0.02 -8.72
CA GLU A 41 6.62 1.35 -8.96
C GLU A 41 5.86 1.97 -10.15
N GLU A 42 5.45 3.24 -10.04
CA GLU A 42 4.68 3.93 -11.07
C GLU A 42 5.39 3.91 -12.43
N THR A 43 6.72 4.04 -12.44
CA THR A 43 7.52 4.03 -13.67
C THR A 43 7.41 2.69 -14.41
N ARG A 44 7.44 1.57 -13.67
CA ARG A 44 7.30 0.23 -14.23
C ARG A 44 5.90 -0.04 -14.77
N ALA A 45 4.86 0.38 -14.04
CA ALA A 45 3.49 0.30 -14.55
C ALA A 45 3.34 1.04 -15.89
N ARG A 46 3.89 2.25 -15.99
CA ARG A 46 3.86 3.06 -17.21
C ARG A 46 4.65 2.41 -18.35
N GLN A 47 5.84 1.87 -18.07
CA GLN A 47 6.65 1.16 -19.08
C GLN A 47 5.97 -0.09 -19.62
N ALA A 48 5.23 -0.80 -18.77
CA ALA A 48 4.43 -1.96 -19.14
C ALA A 48 3.08 -1.59 -19.81
N GLY A 49 2.76 -0.31 -19.93
CA GLY A 49 1.51 0.17 -20.54
C GLY A 49 0.26 -0.13 -19.71
N LEU A 50 0.40 -0.28 -18.39
CA LEU A 50 -0.72 -0.57 -17.49
C LEU A 50 -1.51 0.70 -17.17
N ASP A 51 -2.84 0.57 -17.10
CA ASP A 51 -3.70 1.60 -16.55
C ASP A 51 -3.47 1.75 -15.05
N ILE A 52 -3.10 2.95 -14.62
CA ILE A 52 -2.89 3.26 -13.20
C ILE A 52 -4.25 3.59 -12.57
N LEU A 53 -4.72 2.70 -11.70
CA LEU A 53 -5.99 2.85 -10.99
C LEU A 53 -5.85 3.76 -9.77
N PHE A 54 -4.68 3.72 -9.11
CA PHE A 54 -4.40 4.52 -7.93
C PHE A 54 -2.91 4.79 -7.78
N ARG A 55 -2.54 6.07 -7.61
CA ARG A 55 -1.16 6.50 -7.32
C ARG A 55 -1.00 6.64 -5.81
N ALA A 56 0.00 5.96 -5.27
CA ALA A 56 0.17 5.80 -3.84
C ALA A 56 1.56 6.18 -3.36
N ALA A 57 1.62 6.75 -2.15
CA ALA A 57 2.81 6.67 -1.31
C ALA A 57 2.74 5.40 -0.45
N TRP A 58 3.87 4.74 -0.28
CA TRP A 58 3.98 3.52 0.52
C TRP A 58 4.59 3.81 1.89
N ILE A 59 3.89 3.41 2.95
CA ILE A 59 4.30 3.55 4.34
C ILE A 59 4.34 2.16 4.98
N THR A 60 5.47 1.79 5.57
CA THR A 60 5.61 0.55 6.35
C THR A 60 5.53 0.86 7.84
N LEU A 61 4.77 0.08 8.61
CA LEU A 61 4.74 0.18 10.06
C LEU A 61 5.73 -0.83 10.67
N THR A 62 6.85 -0.36 11.22
CA THR A 62 7.93 -1.24 11.71
C THR A 62 7.72 -1.74 13.14
N VAL A 63 6.51 -1.63 13.68
CA VAL A 63 6.16 -2.27 14.94
C VAL A 63 6.04 -3.78 14.74
N PRO A 64 6.42 -4.62 15.73
CA PRO A 64 6.15 -6.05 15.66
C PRO A 64 4.64 -6.27 15.56
N SER A 65 4.17 -6.67 14.38
CA SER A 65 2.80 -7.08 14.16
C SER A 65 2.76 -8.61 14.16
N ASP A 66 2.12 -9.19 15.17
CA ASP A 66 1.64 -10.57 15.03
C ASP A 66 0.44 -10.51 14.06
N LEU A 67 0.38 -11.41 13.08
CA LEU A 67 -0.78 -11.51 12.17
C LEU A 67 -2.08 -11.80 12.93
N GLN A 68 -2.00 -12.26 14.17
CA GLN A 68 -3.13 -12.48 15.08
C GLN A 68 -3.34 -11.33 16.09
N ALA A 69 -2.49 -10.31 16.08
CA ALA A 69 -2.63 -9.17 16.98
C ALA A 69 -3.93 -8.41 16.66
N VAL A 70 -4.72 -8.15 17.71
CA VAL A 70 -5.95 -7.37 17.60
C VAL A 70 -5.64 -5.90 17.88
N GLY A 71 -6.15 -5.01 17.04
CA GLY A 71 -6.23 -3.57 17.34
C GLY A 71 -5.22 -2.67 16.63
N LEU A 72 -4.09 -3.21 16.12
CA LEU A 72 -3.12 -2.38 15.38
C LEU A 72 -3.73 -1.78 14.11
N THR A 73 -4.38 -2.60 13.29
CA THR A 73 -5.07 -2.16 12.06
C THR A 73 -6.14 -1.12 12.35
N ALA A 74 -6.98 -1.35 13.38
CA ALA A 74 -8.01 -0.40 13.76
C ALA A 74 -7.42 0.94 14.23
N ALA A 75 -6.29 0.90 14.96
CA ALA A 75 -5.67 2.10 15.48
C ALA A 75 -5.12 3.03 14.38
N PHE A 76 -4.35 2.51 13.43
CA PHE A 76 -3.80 3.36 12.35
C PHE A 76 -4.86 3.72 11.30
N ALA A 77 -5.81 2.83 11.01
CA ALA A 77 -6.88 3.11 10.07
C ALA A 77 -7.79 4.23 10.60
N GLY A 78 -8.07 4.24 11.91
CA GLY A 78 -8.80 5.32 12.56
C GLY A 78 -8.08 6.68 12.43
N LEU A 79 -6.77 6.73 12.69
CA LEU A 79 -5.98 7.96 12.55
C LEU A 79 -6.02 8.54 11.12
N LEU A 80 -5.93 7.67 10.11
CA LEU A 80 -5.99 8.10 8.71
C LEU A 80 -7.41 8.49 8.30
N ALA A 81 -8.44 7.77 8.77
CA ALA A 81 -9.84 8.12 8.54
C ALA A 81 -10.21 9.47 9.16
N ASP A 82 -9.77 9.76 10.39
CA ASP A 82 -9.96 11.05 11.06
C ASP A 82 -9.30 12.20 10.28
N ALA A 83 -8.21 11.92 9.57
CA ALA A 83 -7.53 12.86 8.68
C ALA A 83 -8.15 12.94 7.27
N GLY A 84 -9.19 12.14 6.97
CA GLY A 84 -9.82 12.06 5.64
C GLY A 84 -8.95 11.39 4.57
N ILE A 85 -8.04 10.50 4.98
CA ILE A 85 -7.05 9.86 4.11
C ILE A 85 -7.43 8.40 3.87
N ALA A 86 -7.53 8.00 2.61
CA ALA A 86 -7.73 6.61 2.23
C ALA A 86 -6.56 5.74 2.71
N CYS A 87 -6.88 4.56 3.26
CA CYS A 87 -5.91 3.64 3.86
C CYS A 87 -6.05 2.26 3.20
N ASN A 88 -5.24 1.98 2.17
CA ASN A 88 -5.21 0.67 1.54
C ASN A 88 -4.13 -0.18 2.21
N VAL A 89 -4.55 -1.19 2.98
CA VAL A 89 -3.67 -1.99 3.84
C VAL A 89 -3.29 -3.30 3.15
N VAL A 90 -2.00 -3.64 3.24
CA VAL A 90 -1.45 -4.96 2.89
C VAL A 90 -0.68 -5.47 4.09
N ALA A 91 -1.21 -6.49 4.76
CA ALA A 91 -0.53 -7.14 5.88
C ALA A 91 0.62 -8.02 5.33
N GLY A 92 1.85 -7.68 5.70
CA GLY A 92 3.02 -8.52 5.46
C GLY A 92 3.27 -9.47 6.63
N ALA A 93 4.09 -10.50 6.41
CA ALA A 93 4.44 -11.45 7.47
C ALA A 93 5.20 -10.81 8.66
N PHE A 94 5.82 -9.66 8.44
CA PHE A 94 6.64 -8.96 9.43
C PHE A 94 6.06 -7.61 9.86
N HIS A 95 5.43 -6.90 8.91
CA HIS A 95 4.98 -5.53 9.07
C HIS A 95 3.71 -5.30 8.26
N ASP A 96 2.89 -4.38 8.73
CA ASP A 96 1.80 -3.83 7.93
C ASP A 96 2.33 -2.78 6.95
N HIS A 97 1.80 -2.82 5.73
CA HIS A 97 2.09 -1.87 4.67
C HIS A 97 0.83 -1.10 4.34
N ILE A 98 0.94 0.22 4.26
CA ILE A 98 -0.17 1.13 4.01
C ILE A 98 0.14 1.92 2.75
N PHE A 99 -0.83 1.96 1.85
CA PHE A 99 -0.80 2.74 0.63
C PHE A 99 -1.86 3.83 0.70
N VAL A 100 -1.39 5.08 0.76
CA VAL A 100 -2.22 6.30 0.83
C VAL A 100 -2.10 7.08 -0.47
N PRO A 101 -3.03 7.99 -0.82
CA PRO A 101 -2.88 8.85 -1.99
C PRO A 101 -1.53 9.57 -1.93
N VAL A 102 -0.78 9.60 -3.04
CA VAL A 102 0.57 10.17 -3.04
C VAL A 102 0.58 11.64 -2.61
N GLU A 103 -0.46 12.39 -2.95
CA GLU A 103 -0.65 13.79 -2.57
C GLU A 103 -0.94 13.97 -1.06
N SER A 104 -1.41 12.92 -0.39
CA SER A 104 -1.69 12.91 1.05
C SER A 104 -0.54 12.34 1.88
N SER A 105 0.61 12.02 1.27
CA SER A 105 1.72 11.32 1.93
C SER A 105 2.21 12.03 3.20
N ASP A 106 2.44 13.34 3.13
CA ASP A 106 2.96 14.10 4.27
C ASP A 106 1.92 14.20 5.41
N ALA A 107 0.63 14.39 5.07
CA ALA A 107 -0.45 14.41 6.02
C ALA A 107 -0.65 13.04 6.71
N ALA A 108 -0.50 11.94 5.96
CA ALA A 108 -0.56 10.59 6.50
C ALA A 108 0.59 10.33 7.49
N MET A 109 1.82 10.72 7.13
CA MET A 109 2.97 10.61 8.03
C MET A 109 2.76 11.42 9.31
N ALA A 110 2.24 12.66 9.20
CA ALA A 110 1.94 13.49 10.36
C ALA A 110 0.88 12.83 11.28
N ALA A 111 -0.20 12.30 10.70
CA ALA A 111 -1.24 11.60 11.46
C ALA A 111 -0.70 10.35 12.20
N LEU A 112 0.17 9.57 11.55
CA LEU A 112 0.75 8.35 12.11
C LEU A 112 1.88 8.61 13.12
N LEU A 113 2.54 9.77 13.05
CA LEU A 113 3.60 10.19 13.98
C LEU A 113 3.07 10.95 15.20
N ALA A 114 1.84 11.46 15.16
CA ALA A 114 1.23 12.15 16.29
C ALA A 114 0.95 11.23 17.51
N ARG A 115 1.28 9.93 17.43
CA ARG A 115 1.16 8.93 18.50
C ARG A 115 2.37 7.99 18.62
#